data_AF-A0A0S2S8G7-F1
#
_entry.id   AF-A0A0S2S8G7-F1
#
_cell.length_a   1.000
_cell.length_b   1.000
_cell.length_c   1.000
_cell.angle_alpha   90.00
_cell.angle_beta   90.00
_cell.angle_gamma   90.00
#
_symmetry.space_group_name_H-M   'P 1'
#
loop_
_entity.id
_entity.type
_entity.pdbx_description
1 polymer ?
#
loop_
_entity_poly.entity_id
_entity_poly.type
_entity_poly.pdbx_seq_one_letter_code
_entity_poly.pdbx_strand_id
1 'polypeptide(L)'
;MGDFFIWIPMLIMLGIATYTDLRWRIIPDKLVVMGLSYFLVLRLLYADQPYINYLIGIVAGAGVLYVFALCRPGSFGGGDIKLLAVVGAAMGWQGSLIFLWIMLGIAGLFTVVLWRKRKLELPLVPFFLVANFVFLVIMAV
;
A
#
# COMPACT_ATOMS: atom_id res chain seq x y z
N MET A 1 -0.67 22.25 -1.23
CA MET A 1 0.59 22.25 -0.43
C MET A 1 0.59 21.15 0.64
N GLY A 2 -0.55 20.78 1.25
CA GLY A 2 -0.62 19.71 2.25
C GLY A 2 -0.29 18.31 1.71
N ASP A 3 -0.57 18.05 0.43
CA ASP A 3 -0.47 16.71 -0.14
C ASP A 3 0.99 16.20 -0.26
N PHE A 4 1.96 17.11 -0.40
CA PHE A 4 3.38 16.75 -0.44
C PHE A 4 3.86 16.03 0.82
N PHE A 5 3.29 16.38 1.98
CA PHE A 5 3.60 15.72 3.25
C PHE A 5 3.06 14.29 3.33
N ILE A 6 2.15 13.91 2.43
CA ILE A 6 1.65 12.54 2.32
C ILE A 6 2.46 11.78 1.27
N TRP A 7 2.55 12.36 0.07
CA TRP A 7 3.10 11.68 -1.10
C TRP A 7 4.60 11.40 -1.02
N ILE A 8 5.41 12.37 -0.56
CA ILE A 8 6.87 12.21 -0.50
C ILE A 8 7.26 11.15 0.54
N PRO A 9 6.77 11.20 1.79
CA PRO A 9 7.07 10.16 2.78
C PRO A 9 6.56 8.79 2.36
N MET A 10 5.38 8.70 1.73
CA MET A 10 4.85 7.44 1.22
C MET A 10 5.77 6.85 0.15
N LEU A 11 6.26 7.67 -0.78
CA LEU A 11 7.19 7.26 -1.83
C LEU A 11 8.51 6.76 -1.24
N ILE A 12 9.07 7.47 -0.25
CA ILE A 12 10.31 7.06 0.43
C ILE A 12 10.10 5.73 1.16
N MET A 13 9.02 5.61 1.94
CA MET A 13 8.71 4.40 2.69
C MET A 13 8.50 3.20 1.77
N LEU A 14 7.72 3.35 0.70
CA LEU A 14 7.49 2.29 -0.29
C LEU A 14 8.77 1.96 -1.07
N GLY A 15 9.66 2.93 -1.32
CA GLY A 15 10.97 2.70 -1.90
C GLY A 15 11.85 1.82 -1.00
N ILE A 16 11.90 2.11 0.30
CA ILE A 16 12.62 1.30 1.28
C ILE A 16 11.99 -0.11 1.36
N ALA A 17 10.66 -0.19 1.44
CA ALA A 17 9.94 -1.46 1.48
C ALA A 17 10.20 -2.31 0.22
N THR A 18 10.24 -1.67 -0.95
CA THR A 18 10.55 -2.31 -2.23
C THR A 18 11.98 -2.86 -2.23
N TYR A 19 12.94 -2.07 -1.74
CA TYR A 19 14.33 -2.52 -1.64
C TYR A 19 14.47 -3.72 -0.70
N THR A 20 13.82 -3.67 0.47
CA THR A 20 13.88 -4.79 1.44
C THR A 20 13.15 -6.03 0.94
N ASP A 21 12.03 -5.85 0.24
CA ASP A 21 11.26 -6.95 -0.35
C ASP A 21 12.04 -7.64 -1.48
N LEU A 22 12.66 -6.87 -2.38
CA LEU A 22 13.49 -7.43 -3.45
C LEU A 22 14.73 -8.18 -2.94
N ARG A 23 15.34 -7.70 -1.85
CA ARG A 23 16.58 -8.28 -1.33
C ARG A 23 16.37 -9.43 -0.35
N TRP A 24 15.37 -9.32 0.53
CA TRP A 24 15.17 -10.25 1.64
C TRP A 24 13.74 -10.79 1.75
N ARG A 25 12.80 -10.36 0.88
CA ARG A 25 11.37 -10.78 0.93
C ARG A 25 10.71 -10.54 2.29
N ILE A 26 11.19 -9.52 3.02
CA ILE A 26 10.71 -9.16 4.35
C ILE A 26 10.46 -7.66 4.38
N ILE A 27 9.30 -7.27 4.91
CA ILE A 27 8.98 -5.88 5.21
C ILE A 27 9.24 -5.65 6.71
N PRO A 28 10.18 -4.76 7.09
CA PRO A 28 10.51 -4.53 8.48
C PRO A 28 9.32 -3.96 9.27
N ASP A 29 8.97 -4.57 10.40
CA ASP A 29 7.87 -4.08 11.25
C ASP A 29 8.11 -2.64 11.73
N LYS A 30 9.37 -2.27 11.98
CA LYS A 30 9.75 -0.90 12.31
C LYS A 30 9.32 0.09 11.23
N LEU A 31 9.46 -0.26 9.95
CA LEU A 31 9.06 0.59 8.83
C LEU A 31 7.54 0.80 8.82
N VAL A 32 6.78 -0.28 9.03
CA VAL A 32 5.31 -0.24 9.12
C VAL A 32 4.85 0.64 10.27
N VAL A 33 5.40 0.44 11.46
CA VAL A 33 5.05 1.21 12.66
C VAL A 33 5.40 2.69 12.48
N MET A 34 6.58 2.99 11.93
CA MET A 34 6.98 4.37 11.62
C MET A 34 6.01 5.01 10.63
N GLY A 35 5.65 4.32 9.55
CA GLY A 35 4.66 4.80 8.58
C GLY A 35 3.29 5.06 9.20
N LEU A 36 2.73 4.09 9.93
CA LEU A 36 1.45 4.23 10.61
C LEU A 36 1.46 5.42 11.58
N SER A 37 2.48 5.51 12.43
CA SER A 37 2.59 6.60 13.40
C SER A 37 2.70 7.97 12.71
N TYR A 38 3.51 8.07 11.65
CA TYR A 38 3.68 9.30 10.88
C TYR A 38 2.37 9.74 10.23
N PHE A 39 1.69 8.87 9.49
CA PHE A 39 0.47 9.24 8.78
C PHE A 39 -0.70 9.52 9.73
N LEU A 40 -0.82 8.77 10.82
CA LEU A 40 -1.84 9.08 11.83
C LEU A 40 -1.61 10.44 12.48
N VAL A 41 -0.38 10.76 12.89
CA VAL A 41 -0.05 12.09 13.43
C VAL A 41 -0.29 13.17 12.39
N LEU A 42 0.13 12.95 11.14
CA LEU A 42 -0.11 13.89 10.06
C LEU A 42 -1.61 14.15 9.84
N ARG A 43 -2.45 13.10 9.88
CA ARG A 43 -3.91 13.24 9.75
C ARG A 43 -4.58 13.86 10.97
N LEU A 44 -4.00 13.72 12.16
CA LEU A 44 -4.45 14.46 13.34
C LEU A 44 -4.19 15.97 13.21
N LEU A 45 -3.10 16.36 12.53
CA LEU A 45 -2.76 17.76 12.29
C LEU A 45 -3.48 18.35 11.06
N TYR A 46 -3.66 17.53 10.02
CA TYR A 46 -4.21 17.92 8.72
C TYR A 46 -5.19 16.85 8.20
N ALA A 47 -6.44 16.98 8.65
CA ALA A 47 -7.55 16.15 8.19
C ALA A 47 -8.32 16.85 7.05
N ASP A 48 -8.35 16.23 5.89
CA ASP A 48 -9.24 16.60 4.76
C ASP A 48 -10.58 15.86 4.82
N GLN A 49 -10.70 14.86 5.70
CA GLN A 49 -11.85 14.00 5.87
C GLN A 49 -12.09 13.72 7.37
N PRO A 50 -13.27 13.22 7.77
CA PRO A 50 -13.52 12.80 9.15
C PRO A 50 -12.46 11.80 9.63
N TYR A 51 -11.94 11.97 10.85
CA TYR A 51 -10.88 11.10 11.40
C TYR A 51 -11.20 9.61 11.34
N ILE A 52 -12.48 9.27 11.48
CA ILE A 52 -12.96 7.90 11.41
C ILE A 52 -12.68 7.26 10.05
N ASN A 53 -12.61 8.03 8.96
CA ASN A 53 -12.30 7.52 7.63
C ASN A 53 -10.88 6.96 7.53
N TYR A 54 -9.91 7.51 8.28
CA TYR A 54 -8.54 6.98 8.32
C TYR A 54 -8.46 5.72 9.17
N LEU A 55 -9.19 5.64 10.29
CA LEU A 55 -9.28 4.43 11.10
C LEU A 55 -9.96 3.29 10.33
N ILE A 56 -11.09 3.58 9.67
CA ILE A 56 -11.74 2.65 8.76
C ILE A 56 -10.80 2.33 7.61
N GLY A 57 -9.99 3.27 7.12
CA GLY A 57 -9.00 3.03 6.08
C GLY A 57 -7.95 1.99 6.46
N ILE A 58 -7.42 2.05 7.67
CA ILE A 58 -6.48 1.05 8.19
C ILE A 58 -7.13 -0.34 8.17
N VAL A 59 -8.35 -0.44 8.72
CA VAL A 59 -9.08 -1.71 8.85
C VAL A 59 -9.54 -2.23 7.50
N ALA A 60 -10.04 -1.36 6.61
CA ALA A 60 -10.52 -1.73 5.29
C ALA A 60 -9.35 -2.15 4.39
N GLY A 61 -8.25 -1.38 4.37
CA GLY A 61 -7.04 -1.72 3.63
C GLY A 61 -6.49 -3.09 4.05
N ALA A 62 -6.07 -3.22 5.31
CA ALA A 62 -5.53 -4.49 5.80
C ALA A 62 -6.57 -5.63 5.77
N GLY A 63 -7.82 -5.33 6.16
CA GLY A 63 -8.89 -6.31 6.26
C GLY A 63 -9.23 -6.96 4.93
N VAL A 64 -9.27 -6.20 3.82
CA VAL A 64 -9.54 -6.77 2.50
C VAL A 64 -8.46 -7.78 2.12
N LEU A 65 -7.17 -7.42 2.22
CA LEU A 65 -6.09 -8.37 1.91
C LEU A 65 -6.04 -9.55 2.89
N TYR A 66 -6.35 -9.32 4.17
CA TYR A 66 -6.42 -10.37 5.17
C TYR A 66 -7.53 -11.39 4.86
N VAL A 67 -8.72 -10.93 4.46
CA VAL A 67 -9.82 -11.81 4.03
C VAL A 67 -9.40 -12.64 2.81
N PHE A 68 -8.71 -12.04 1.83
CA PHE A 68 -8.17 -12.79 0.70
C PHE A 68 -7.13 -13.84 1.13
N ALA A 69 -6.23 -13.49 2.06
CA ALA A 69 -5.24 -14.41 2.61
C ALA A 69 -5.88 -15.58 3.38
N LEU A 70 -7.02 -15.36 4.04
CA LEU A 70 -7.81 -16.43 4.68
C LEU A 70 -8.46 -17.35 3.65
N CYS A 71 -9.08 -16.79 2.61
CA CYS A 71 -9.73 -17.56 1.55
C CYS A 71 -8.74 -18.36 0.71
N ARG A 72 -7.55 -17.81 0.48
CA ARG A 72 -6.44 -18.46 -0.25
C ARG A 72 -5.14 -18.26 0.51
N PRO A 73 -4.80 -19.20 1.42
CA PRO A 73 -3.53 -19.18 2.14
C PRO A 73 -2.35 -19.09 1.17
N GLY A 74 -1.44 -18.15 1.42
CA GLY A 74 -0.28 -17.89 0.56
C GLY A 74 -0.55 -16.97 -0.63
N SER A 75 -1.74 -16.38 -0.77
CA SER A 75 -2.03 -15.39 -1.82
C SER A 75 -1.36 -14.03 -1.59
N PHE A 76 -1.40 -13.52 -0.35
CA PHE A 76 -0.79 -12.26 0.06
C PHE A 76 0.08 -12.46 1.30
N GLY A 77 1.22 -11.77 1.34
CA GLY A 77 2.11 -11.79 2.50
C GLY A 77 1.57 -10.93 3.64
N GLY A 78 1.92 -11.28 4.88
CA GLY A 78 1.58 -10.45 6.04
C GLY A 78 2.17 -9.04 5.97
N GLY A 79 3.28 -8.87 5.24
CA GLY A 79 3.86 -7.56 4.94
C GLY A 79 2.96 -6.71 4.03
N ASP A 80 2.34 -7.30 3.00
CA ASP A 80 1.45 -6.58 2.07
C ASP A 80 0.22 -6.04 2.81
N ILE A 81 -0.35 -6.87 3.70
CA ILE A 81 -1.47 -6.49 4.58
C ILE A 81 -1.10 -5.29 5.44
N LYS A 82 0.09 -5.32 6.04
CA LYS A 82 0.61 -4.23 6.89
C LYS A 82 0.86 -2.95 6.10
N LEU A 83 1.44 -3.04 4.90
CA LEU A 83 1.64 -1.87 4.04
C LEU A 83 0.32 -1.25 3.62
N LEU A 84 -0.69 -2.05 3.29
CA LEU A 84 -2.00 -1.50 2.91
C LEU A 84 -2.74 -0.86 4.09
N ALA A 85 -2.49 -1.31 5.33
CA ALA A 85 -2.93 -0.59 6.53
C ALA A 85 -2.30 0.82 6.60
N VAL A 86 -1.00 0.95 6.29
CA VAL A 86 -0.31 2.26 6.27
C VAL A 86 -0.91 3.16 5.19
N VAL A 87 -1.19 2.62 3.99
CA VAL A 87 -1.89 3.34 2.93
C VAL A 87 -3.28 3.79 3.39
N GLY A 88 -4.00 2.93 4.12
CA GLY A 88 -5.28 3.25 4.75
C GLY A 88 -5.22 4.40 5.75
N ALA A 89 -4.18 4.44 6.60
CA ALA A 89 -3.96 5.54 7.52
C ALA A 89 -3.69 6.87 6.78
N ALA A 90 -2.98 6.80 5.66
CA ALA A 90 -2.61 7.97 4.88
C ALA A 90 -3.78 8.52 4.04
N MET A 91 -4.56 7.65 3.38
CA MET A 91 -5.51 8.06 2.33
C MET A 91 -6.99 7.87 2.72
N GLY A 92 -7.26 7.24 3.87
CA GLY A 92 -8.61 6.85 4.25
C GLY A 92 -9.12 5.63 3.48
N TRP A 93 -10.33 5.20 3.80
CA TRP A 93 -10.90 3.96 3.25
C TRP A 93 -11.11 4.02 1.73
N GLN A 94 -11.69 5.09 1.18
CA GLN A 94 -11.88 5.23 -0.28
C GLN A 94 -10.54 5.20 -1.01
N GLY A 95 -9.58 6.01 -0.54
CA GLY A 95 -8.25 6.08 -1.13
C GLY A 95 -7.52 4.74 -1.09
N SER A 96 -7.60 4.03 0.04
CA SER A 96 -6.97 2.70 0.19
C SER A 96 -7.56 1.65 -0.75
N LEU A 97 -8.87 1.68 -1.00
CA LEU A 97 -9.52 0.75 -1.91
C LEU A 97 -9.12 1.07 -3.36
N ILE A 98 -9.20 2.34 -3.77
CA ILE A 98 -8.76 2.77 -5.11
C ILE A 98 -7.30 2.40 -5.35
N PHE A 99 -6.44 2.64 -4.36
CA PHE A 99 -5.04 2.24 -4.39
C PHE A 99 -4.88 0.73 -4.59
N LEU A 100 -5.62 -0.08 -3.83
CA LEU A 100 -5.62 -1.55 -3.98
C LEU A 100 -6.05 -1.97 -5.39
N TRP A 101 -7.11 -1.37 -5.94
CA TRP A 101 -7.57 -1.66 -7.31
C TRP A 101 -6.49 -1.36 -8.36
N ILE A 102 -5.83 -0.20 -8.26
CA ILE A 102 -4.73 0.18 -9.15
C ILE A 102 -3.57 -0.81 -9.01
N MET A 103 -3.17 -1.11 -7.78
CA MET A 103 -2.08 -2.01 -7.46
C MET A 103 -2.32 -3.43 -8.01
N LEU A 104 -3.51 -4.01 -7.78
CA LEU A 104 -3.88 -5.32 -8.29
C LEU A 104 -4.04 -5.32 -9.82
N GLY A 105 -4.54 -4.23 -10.40
CA GLY A 105 -4.65 -4.09 -11.86
C GLY A 105 -3.29 -4.12 -12.54
N ILE A 106 -2.31 -3.37 -12.01
CA ILE A 106 -0.94 -3.34 -12.55
C ILE A 106 -0.26 -4.71 -12.34
N ALA A 107 -0.36 -5.29 -11.14
CA ALA A 107 0.21 -6.61 -10.86
C ALA A 107 -0.43 -7.71 -11.74
N GLY A 108 -1.74 -7.68 -11.92
CA GLY A 108 -2.49 -8.60 -12.76
C GLY A 108 -2.09 -8.51 -14.24
N LEU A 109 -1.98 -7.29 -14.78
CA LEU A 109 -1.56 -7.10 -16.16
C LEU A 109 -0.12 -7.61 -16.38
N PHE A 110 0.77 -7.34 -15.43
CA PHE A 110 2.16 -7.81 -15.49
C PHE A 110 2.26 -9.34 -15.41
N THR A 111 1.44 -9.97 -14.55
CA THR A 111 1.41 -11.45 -14.44
C THR A 111 0.89 -12.10 -15.71
N VAL A 112 -0.13 -11.55 -16.38
CA VAL A 112 -0.64 -12.07 -17.67
C VAL A 112 0.42 -12.00 -18.77
N VAL A 113 1.16 -10.89 -18.86
CA VAL A 113 2.27 -10.74 -19.82
C VAL A 113 3.39 -11.74 -19.54
N LEU A 114 3.72 -11.97 -18.27
CA LEU A 114 4.79 -12.87 -17.85
C LEU A 114 4.38 -14.34 -17.74
N TRP A 115 3.08 -14.67 -17.76
CA TRP A 115 2.56 -16.04 -17.61
C TRP A 115 3.22 -17.01 -18.58
N ARG A 116 3.58 -16.54 -19.78
CA ARG A 116 4.30 -17.34 -20.79
C ARG A 116 5.69 -17.82 -20.34
N LYS A 117 6.28 -17.31 -19.25
CA LYS A 117 7.70 -17.50 -18.89
C LYS A 117 8.00 -18.12 -17.51
N ARG A 118 7.07 -18.88 -16.90
CA ARG A 118 7.18 -19.71 -15.65
C ARG A 118 6.47 -19.12 -14.42
N LYS A 119 6.15 -20.02 -13.48
CA LYS A 119 5.67 -19.75 -12.11
C LYS A 119 6.75 -19.03 -11.29
N LEU A 120 6.85 -17.70 -11.43
CA LEU A 120 7.69 -16.86 -10.59
C LEU A 120 6.83 -16.25 -9.49
N GLU A 121 7.25 -16.38 -8.23
CA GLU A 121 6.70 -15.63 -7.11
C GLU A 121 7.10 -14.17 -7.25
N LEU A 122 6.19 -13.35 -7.78
CA LEU A 122 6.46 -11.94 -8.01
C LEU A 122 6.43 -11.17 -6.69
N PRO A 123 7.47 -10.37 -6.38
CA PRO A 123 7.45 -9.46 -5.24
C PRO A 123 6.34 -8.43 -5.47
N LEU A 124 5.45 -8.29 -4.48
CA LEU A 124 4.22 -7.52 -4.62
C LEU A 124 4.42 -6.02 -4.31
N VAL A 125 5.42 -5.72 -3.47
CA VAL A 125 5.76 -4.37 -3.00
C VAL A 125 6.22 -3.41 -4.10
N PRO A 126 6.99 -3.81 -5.14
CA PRO A 126 7.26 -2.95 -6.28
C PRO A 126 5.99 -2.40 -6.93
N PHE A 127 4.90 -3.17 -6.96
CA PHE A 127 3.62 -2.71 -7.52
C PHE A 127 2.92 -1.70 -6.61
N PHE A 128 3.13 -1.74 -5.29
CA PHE A 128 2.69 -0.67 -4.39
C PHE A 128 3.37 0.65 -4.74
N LEU A 129 4.67 0.64 -5.03
CA LEU A 129 5.41 1.84 -5.40
C LEU A 129 4.89 2.44 -6.71
N VAL A 130 4.65 1.61 -7.73
CA VAL A 130 4.06 2.06 -9.01
C VAL A 130 2.64 2.58 -8.80
N ALA A 131 1.81 1.88 -8.02
CA ALA A 131 0.46 2.32 -7.70
C ALA A 131 0.46 3.68 -6.99
N ASN A 132 1.38 3.92 -6.06
CA ASN A 132 1.53 5.23 -5.40
C ASN A 132 1.88 6.34 -6.40
N PHE A 133 2.76 6.06 -7.37
CA PHE A 133 3.10 7.03 -8.39
C PHE A 133 1.90 7.34 -9.31
N VAL A 134 1.18 6.31 -9.75
CA VAL A 134 -0.02 6.47 -10.58
C VAL A 134 -1.10 7.25 -9.82
N PHE A 135 -1.33 6.90 -8.55
CA PHE A 135 -2.32 7.58 -7.72
C PHE A 135 -1.97 9.06 -7.51
N LEU A 136 -0.70 9.38 -7.26
CA LEU A 136 -0.22 10.75 -7.15
C LEU A 136 -0.52 11.54 -8.43
N VAL A 137 -0.22 10.96 -9.60
CA VAL A 137 -0.51 11.59 -10.89
C VAL A 137 -2.01 11.83 -11.08
N ILE A 138 -2.85 10.85 -10.73
CA ILE A 138 -4.32 10.98 -10.84
C ILE A 138 -4.85 12.11 -9.95
N MET A 139 -4.32 12.26 -8.74
CA MET A 139 -4.74 13.31 -7.81
C MET A 139 -4.15 14.69 -8.11
N ALA A 140 -3.10 14.77 -8.93
CA ALA A 140 -2.44 16.01 -9.31
C ALA A 140 -3.05 16.66 -10.58
N VAL A 141 -3.92 15.94 -11.29
CA VAL A 141 -4.63 16.40 -12.50
C VAL A 141 -6.05 16.82 -12.13
#